data_AF-A0A7J6V041-F1
#
_entry.id   AF-A0A7J6V041-F1
#
_cell.length_a   1.000
_cell.length_b   1.000
_cell.length_c   1.000
_cell.angle_alpha   90.00
_cell.angle_beta   90.00
_cell.angle_gamma   90.00
#
_symmetry.space_group_name_H-M   'P 1'
#
loop_
_entity.id
_entity.type
_entity.pdbx_description
1 polymer ?
#
loop_
_entity_poly.entity_id
_entity_poly.type
_entity_poly.pdbx_seq_one_letter_code
_entity_poly.pdbx_strand_id
1 'polypeptide(L)'
;MVKMVTEVLKFIVDAITMCPIFEHQGKCLQFASACIQVIIPTLRKHSHGLAQLSEDLKGTLLCLKSSFTYATKLLNVVLKNYDDTSSPLPEAFTLANNLLNLVTSIESYFGSKNARCLIPAIKPWVLDLILALGSSHLLTNTPHDRDPSIISQNSLCFFPWLKVLGKLEFLDMNAHNEDEEASSISAVNKFSVFKDIIEMVVVVLRHNSKVLDSVGIIFLIGLATLLEREEYGLALGIVHFVCVKLVRHEHGEWEDLRLMLASLQELFPQIKNSIKDSTSEEGRKVLESAEAFLEPVWTAYVSEYAGDQ
;
A
#
# COMPACT_ATOMS: atom_id res chain seq x y z
N MET A 1 3.46 19.19 19.08
CA MET A 1 2.26 18.59 18.45
C MET A 1 2.34 17.06 18.43
N VAL A 2 3.33 16.45 17.77
CA VAL A 2 3.46 14.97 17.65
C VAL A 2 3.43 14.25 19.03
N LYS A 3 4.12 14.81 20.04
CA LYS A 3 4.09 14.28 21.42
C LYS A 3 2.67 14.21 22.00
N MET A 4 1.91 15.30 21.92
CA MET A 4 0.53 15.34 22.42
C MET A 4 -0.36 14.31 21.71
N VAL A 5 -0.27 14.23 20.38
CA VAL A 5 -1.00 13.23 19.59
C VAL A 5 -0.63 11.80 20.02
N THR A 6 0.66 11.55 20.28
CA THR A 6 1.15 10.25 20.76
C THR A 6 0.55 9.88 22.11
N GLU A 7 0.52 10.81 23.07
CA GLU A 7 -0.05 10.57 24.41
C GLU A 7 -1.56 10.32 24.37
N VAL A 8 -2.30 11.06 23.52
CA VAL A 8 -3.74 10.82 23.37
C VAL A 8 -4.01 9.47 22.70
N LEU A 9 -3.25 9.12 21.66
CA LEU A 9 -3.38 7.82 21.01
C LEU A 9 -3.04 6.67 21.98
N LYS A 10 -1.99 6.82 22.78
CA LYS A 10 -1.66 5.89 23.87
C LYS A 10 -2.83 5.71 24.83
N PHE A 11 -3.39 6.81 25.34
CA PHE A 11 -4.51 6.77 26.29
C PHE A 11 -5.71 5.99 25.72
N ILE A 12 -6.07 6.24 24.46
CA ILE A 12 -7.19 5.55 23.79
C ILE A 12 -6.90 4.05 23.68
N VAL A 13 -5.69 3.67 23.29
CA VAL A 13 -5.29 2.27 23.16
C VAL A 13 -5.27 1.56 24.50
N ASP A 14 -4.73 2.19 25.54
CA ASP A 14 -4.71 1.65 26.89
C ASP A 14 -6.15 1.45 27.40
N ALA A 15 -7.05 2.42 27.17
CA ALA A 15 -8.46 2.33 27.53
C ALA A 15 -9.20 1.19 26.81
N ILE A 16 -9.02 1.07 25.49
CA ILE A 16 -9.63 -0.01 24.69
C ILE A 16 -9.08 -1.39 25.09
N THR A 17 -7.80 -1.48 25.41
CA THR A 17 -7.19 -2.75 25.85
C THR A 17 -7.78 -3.21 27.18
N MET A 18 -8.13 -2.27 28.07
CA MET A 18 -8.78 -2.58 29.36
C MET A 18 -10.28 -2.87 29.22
N CYS A 19 -10.95 -2.35 28.20
CA CYS A 19 -12.37 -2.57 27.93
C CYS A 19 -12.61 -2.92 26.45
N PRO A 20 -12.34 -4.17 26.02
CA PRO A 20 -12.38 -4.55 24.62
C PRO A 20 -13.80 -4.53 24.00
N ILE A 21 -14.86 -4.57 24.82
CA ILE A 21 -16.28 -4.46 24.39
C ILE A 21 -16.67 -2.99 24.17
N PHE A 22 -15.74 -2.17 23.68
CA PHE A 22 -16.00 -0.77 23.42
C PHE A 22 -16.83 -0.64 22.14
N GLU A 23 -18.09 -0.23 22.25
CA GLU A 23 -19.03 -0.06 21.13
C GLU A 23 -18.57 0.98 20.07
N HIS A 24 -17.44 1.64 20.28
CA HIS A 24 -16.93 2.72 19.43
C HIS A 24 -15.53 2.44 18.85
N GLN A 25 -15.14 1.17 18.71
CA GLN A 25 -13.86 0.77 18.09
C GLN A 25 -13.60 1.45 16.73
N GLY A 26 -14.61 1.54 15.85
CA GLY A 26 -14.50 2.25 14.57
C GLY A 26 -14.15 3.74 14.73
N LYS A 27 -14.77 4.44 15.69
CA LYS A 27 -14.44 5.85 15.98
C LYS A 27 -13.01 6.01 16.48
N CYS A 28 -12.50 5.04 17.24
CA CYS A 28 -11.10 5.06 17.68
C CYS A 28 -10.13 4.86 16.51
N LEU A 29 -10.45 3.99 15.56
CA LEU A 29 -9.68 3.84 14.32
C LEU A 29 -9.71 5.13 13.48
N GLN A 30 -10.87 5.77 13.33
CA GLN A 30 -10.99 7.07 12.65
C GLN A 30 -10.16 8.15 13.34
N PHE A 31 -10.20 8.20 14.67
CA PHE A 31 -9.40 9.13 15.44
C PHE A 31 -7.90 8.90 15.24
N ALA A 32 -7.45 7.64 15.33
CA ALA A 32 -6.06 7.29 15.06
C ALA A 32 -5.65 7.66 13.64
N SER A 33 -6.52 7.41 12.67
CA SER A 33 -6.33 7.78 11.27
C SER A 33 -6.12 9.29 11.10
N ALA A 34 -7.02 10.11 11.68
CA ALA A 34 -6.91 11.56 11.68
C ALA A 34 -5.61 12.05 12.38
N CYS A 35 -5.21 11.41 13.48
CA CYS A 35 -3.96 11.71 14.18
C CYS A 35 -2.74 11.54 13.26
N ILE A 36 -2.67 10.40 12.55
CA ILE A 36 -1.58 10.12 11.61
C ILE A 36 -1.58 11.13 10.45
N GLN A 37 -2.76 11.47 9.93
CA GLN A 37 -2.91 12.47 8.87
C GLN A 37 -2.48 13.89 9.31
N VAL A 38 -2.66 14.26 10.58
CA VAL A 38 -2.17 15.55 11.13
C VAL A 38 -0.64 15.52 11.35
N ILE A 39 -0.07 14.36 11.66
CA ILE A 39 1.38 14.22 11.84
C ILE A 39 2.11 14.49 10.52
N ILE A 40 1.68 13.92 9.39
CA ILE A 40 2.37 14.05 8.09
C ILE A 40 2.68 15.51 7.66
N PRO A 41 1.73 16.45 7.60
CA PRO A 41 2.01 17.83 7.24
C PRO A 41 2.87 18.53 8.31
N THR A 42 2.76 18.09 9.57
CA THR A 42 3.64 18.57 10.65
C THR A 42 5.08 18.19 10.36
N LEU A 43 5.35 16.95 9.91
CA LEU A 43 6.69 16.50 9.54
C LEU A 43 7.29 17.34 8.42
N ARG A 44 6.51 17.68 7.40
CA ARG A 44 6.94 18.56 6.30
C ARG A 44 7.37 19.94 6.81
N LYS A 45 6.58 20.57 7.69
CA LYS A 45 6.94 21.87 8.28
C LYS A 45 8.22 21.76 9.12
N HIS A 46 8.35 20.64 9.82
CA HIS A 46 9.46 20.38 10.74
C HIS A 46 10.76 20.05 9.98
N SER A 47 10.73 19.35 8.84
CA SER A 47 11.95 19.05 8.06
C SER A 47 12.66 20.29 7.54
N HIS A 48 11.92 21.37 7.27
CA HIS A 48 12.50 22.65 6.85
C HIS A 48 13.13 23.46 8.01
N GLY A 49 12.81 23.14 9.28
CA GLY A 49 13.29 23.89 10.46
C GLY A 49 14.20 23.11 11.42
N LEU A 50 14.08 21.78 11.50
CA LEU A 50 14.75 20.93 12.50
C LEU A 50 16.17 20.46 12.13
N ALA A 51 16.66 20.80 10.95
CA ALA A 51 18.06 20.56 10.60
C ALA A 51 19.06 21.22 11.59
N GLN A 52 18.59 22.14 12.45
CA GLN A 52 19.39 22.89 13.41
C GLN A 52 19.37 22.37 14.87
N LEU A 53 18.49 21.43 15.27
CA LEU A 53 18.43 20.91 16.66
C LEU A 53 18.28 19.39 16.74
N SER A 54 19.37 18.70 17.12
CA SER A 54 19.46 17.23 17.13
C SER A 54 18.64 16.53 18.23
N GLU A 55 18.40 17.17 19.38
CA GLU A 55 17.62 16.57 20.48
C GLU A 55 16.12 16.54 20.20
N ASP A 56 15.58 17.62 19.62
CA ASP A 56 14.17 17.71 19.24
C ASP A 56 13.80 16.69 18.15
N LEU A 57 14.75 16.38 17.25
CA LEU A 57 14.58 15.33 16.26
C LEU A 57 14.47 13.94 16.91
N LYS A 58 15.35 13.59 17.86
CA LYS A 58 15.28 12.30 18.57
C LYS A 58 13.96 12.14 19.33
N GLY A 59 13.52 13.18 20.03
CA GLY A 59 12.23 13.17 20.73
C GLY A 59 11.06 13.00 19.75
N THR A 60 11.10 13.67 18.60
CA THR A 60 10.08 13.54 17.56
C THR A 60 10.05 12.13 16.96
N LEU A 61 11.21 11.55 16.61
CA LEU A 61 11.31 10.19 16.09
C LEU A 61 10.80 9.15 17.09
N LEU A 62 11.07 9.34 18.39
CA LEU A 62 10.53 8.47 19.43
C LEU A 62 8.98 8.57 19.51
N CYS A 63 8.43 9.77 19.41
CA CYS A 63 6.98 9.99 19.37
C CYS A 63 6.35 9.36 18.12
N LEU A 64 7.01 9.44 16.97
CA LEU A 64 6.57 8.82 15.72
C LEU A 64 6.56 7.29 15.82
N LYS A 65 7.65 6.69 16.32
CA LYS A 65 7.74 5.25 16.57
C LYS A 65 6.63 4.79 17.53
N SER A 66 6.38 5.57 18.58
CA SER A 66 5.34 5.29 19.57
C SER A 66 3.94 5.42 18.96
N SER A 67 3.68 6.47 18.18
CA SER A 67 2.42 6.68 17.47
C SER A 67 2.12 5.52 16.53
N PHE A 68 3.12 5.08 15.76
CA PHE A 68 2.99 3.90 14.90
C PHE A 68 2.61 2.67 15.72
N THR A 69 3.34 2.42 16.83
CA THR A 69 3.10 1.25 17.70
C THR A 69 1.70 1.26 18.31
N TYR A 70 1.21 2.40 18.79
CA TYR A 70 -0.13 2.48 19.36
C TYR A 70 -1.22 2.33 18.29
N ALA A 71 -1.04 2.92 17.11
CA ALA A 71 -1.97 2.74 16.00
C ALA A 71 -2.07 1.28 15.54
N THR A 72 -0.94 0.55 15.45
CA THR A 72 -0.98 -0.87 15.10
C THR A 72 -1.50 -1.74 16.23
N LYS A 73 -1.24 -1.41 17.50
CA LYS A 73 -1.91 -2.05 18.63
C LYS A 73 -3.42 -1.88 18.58
N LEU A 74 -3.90 -0.69 18.19
CA LEU A 74 -5.32 -0.45 18.01
C LEU A 74 -5.89 -1.34 16.91
N LEU A 75 -5.20 -1.44 15.77
CA LEU A 75 -5.57 -2.39 14.70
C LEU A 75 -5.68 -3.81 15.25
N ASN A 76 -4.66 -4.28 15.98
CA ASN A 76 -4.67 -5.62 16.56
C ASN A 76 -5.88 -5.85 17.49
N VAL A 77 -6.16 -4.93 18.40
CA VAL A 77 -7.29 -5.09 19.33
C VAL A 77 -8.62 -5.12 18.58
N VAL A 78 -8.81 -4.23 17.59
CA VAL A 78 -10.06 -4.18 16.82
C VAL A 78 -10.20 -5.42 15.93
N LEU A 79 -9.15 -5.80 15.19
CA LEU A 79 -9.16 -6.98 14.31
C LEU A 79 -9.36 -8.28 15.09
N LYS A 80 -8.83 -8.38 16.31
CA LYS A 80 -9.01 -9.57 17.17
C LYS A 80 -10.43 -9.71 17.72
N ASN A 81 -11.11 -8.59 17.96
CA ASN A 81 -12.48 -8.56 18.47
C ASN A 81 -13.54 -8.57 17.36
N TYR A 82 -13.10 -8.66 16.11
CA TYR A 82 -13.98 -8.66 14.96
C TYR A 82 -14.57 -10.06 14.76
N ASP A 83 -15.90 -10.13 14.62
CA ASP A 83 -16.63 -11.38 14.38
C ASP A 83 -16.96 -11.50 12.88
N ASP A 84 -16.96 -12.72 12.34
CA ASP A 84 -17.13 -13.01 10.91
C ASP A 84 -18.50 -12.54 10.36
N THR A 85 -19.45 -12.21 11.24
CA THR A 85 -20.78 -11.66 10.88
C THR A 85 -20.82 -10.14 10.74
N SER A 86 -19.74 -9.43 11.07
CA SER A 86 -19.70 -7.96 11.01
C SER A 86 -19.29 -7.44 9.63
N SER A 87 -19.74 -6.24 9.29
CA SER A 87 -19.43 -5.54 8.03
C SER A 87 -17.95 -5.17 7.98
N PRO A 88 -17.27 -5.28 6.81
CA PRO A 88 -15.85 -4.91 6.65
C PRO A 88 -15.54 -3.58 7.34
N LEU A 89 -14.36 -3.47 7.96
CA LEU A 89 -13.89 -2.28 8.68
C LEU A 89 -13.16 -1.31 7.73
N PRO A 90 -13.85 -0.39 7.02
CA PRO A 90 -13.18 0.60 6.17
C PRO A 90 -12.20 1.48 6.97
N GLU A 91 -12.45 1.66 8.27
CA GLU A 91 -11.55 2.39 9.16
C GLU A 91 -10.20 1.70 9.36
N ALA A 92 -10.18 0.37 9.43
CA ALA A 92 -8.94 -0.40 9.57
C ALA A 92 -8.09 -0.29 8.30
N PHE A 93 -8.74 -0.45 7.14
CA PHE A 93 -8.14 -0.20 5.83
C PHE A 93 -7.56 1.22 5.71
N THR A 94 -8.33 2.23 6.10
CA THR A 94 -7.90 3.64 6.05
C THR A 94 -6.69 3.88 6.95
N LEU A 95 -6.72 3.36 8.19
CA LEU A 95 -5.61 3.51 9.12
C LEU A 95 -4.32 2.83 8.61
N ALA A 96 -4.43 1.62 8.06
CA ALA A 96 -3.28 0.91 7.51
C ALA A 96 -2.61 1.68 6.36
N ASN A 97 -3.41 2.23 5.44
CA ASN A 97 -2.91 3.09 4.37
C ASN A 97 -2.22 4.36 4.92
N ASN A 98 -2.79 4.98 5.95
CA ASN A 98 -2.18 6.13 6.60
C ASN A 98 -0.88 5.80 7.33
N LEU A 99 -0.73 4.59 7.88
CA LEU A 99 0.51 4.10 8.48
C LEU A 99 1.61 3.88 7.44
N LEU A 100 1.29 3.32 6.27
CA LEU A 100 2.25 3.23 5.16
C LEU A 100 2.63 4.61 4.61
N ASN A 101 1.68 5.54 4.52
CA ASN A 101 1.95 6.94 4.19
C ASN A 101 2.85 7.62 5.24
N LEU A 102 2.72 7.27 6.51
CA LEU A 102 3.57 7.79 7.56
C LEU A 102 5.02 7.28 7.39
N VAL A 103 5.22 6.00 7.09
CA VAL A 103 6.56 5.43 6.83
C VAL A 103 7.24 6.19 5.69
N THR A 104 6.59 6.28 4.53
CA THR A 104 7.13 6.98 3.36
C THR A 104 7.36 8.47 3.64
N SER A 105 6.50 9.12 4.42
CA SER A 105 6.68 10.52 4.82
C SER A 105 7.89 10.70 5.73
N ILE A 106 8.05 9.88 6.77
CA ILE A 106 9.18 9.96 7.70
C ILE A 106 10.48 9.78 6.93
N GLU A 107 10.53 8.78 6.04
CA GLU A 107 11.72 8.51 5.24
C GLU A 107 12.01 9.62 4.23
N SER A 108 10.99 10.18 3.58
CA SER A 108 11.16 11.32 2.67
C SER A 108 11.67 12.58 3.37
N TYR A 109 11.26 12.83 4.63
CA TYR A 109 11.55 14.08 5.35
C TYR A 109 12.79 14.00 6.24
N PHE A 110 13.09 12.82 6.81
CA PHE A 110 14.20 12.63 7.74
C PHE A 110 15.27 11.65 7.22
N GLY A 111 15.06 11.03 6.06
CA GLY A 111 15.96 10.07 5.45
C GLY A 111 15.88 8.67 6.06
N SER A 112 16.32 7.67 5.29
CA SER A 112 16.27 6.25 5.65
C SER A 112 16.95 5.93 6.97
N LYS A 113 18.08 6.58 7.28
CA LYS A 113 18.80 6.37 8.56
C LYS A 113 17.91 6.62 9.77
N ASN A 114 17.08 7.66 9.72
CA ASN A 114 16.17 8.00 10.81
C ASN A 114 14.88 7.17 10.75
N ALA A 115 14.35 6.91 9.55
CA ALA A 115 13.17 6.07 9.36
C ALA A 115 13.38 4.63 9.85
N ARG A 116 14.62 4.13 9.85
CA ARG A 116 14.98 2.78 10.34
C ARG A 116 14.56 2.56 11.81
N CYS A 117 14.33 3.62 12.59
CA CYS A 117 13.79 3.50 13.95
C CYS A 117 12.38 2.88 14.00
N LEU A 118 11.65 2.86 12.88
CA LEU A 118 10.32 2.27 12.74
C LEU A 118 10.36 0.75 12.58
N ILE A 119 11.44 0.16 12.03
CA ILE A 119 11.50 -1.28 11.75
C ILE A 119 11.19 -2.13 13.00
N PRO A 120 11.77 -1.88 14.19
CA PRO A 120 11.44 -2.64 15.39
C PRO A 120 9.98 -2.44 15.87
N ALA A 121 9.35 -1.31 15.51
CA ALA A 121 7.95 -1.07 15.80
C ALA A 121 7.03 -1.75 14.79
N ILE A 122 7.43 -1.89 13.53
CA ILE A 122 6.61 -2.50 12.47
C ILE A 122 6.63 -4.01 12.54
N LYS A 123 7.83 -4.60 12.69
CA LYS A 123 8.07 -6.04 12.59
C LYS A 123 7.07 -6.91 13.40
N PRO A 124 6.71 -6.57 14.65
CA PRO A 124 5.75 -7.37 15.42
C PRO A 124 4.30 -7.28 14.90
N TRP A 125 3.95 -6.25 14.14
CA TRP A 125 2.57 -5.94 13.72
C TRP A 125 2.39 -6.02 12.19
N VAL A 126 3.30 -6.65 11.45
CA VAL A 126 3.21 -6.78 9.99
C VAL A 126 1.92 -7.52 9.60
N LEU A 127 1.53 -8.56 10.34
CA LEU A 127 0.31 -9.31 10.10
C LEU A 127 -0.94 -8.45 10.29
N ASP A 128 -1.03 -7.69 11.38
CA ASP A 128 -2.17 -6.79 11.64
C ASP A 128 -2.28 -5.70 10.57
N LEU A 129 -1.14 -5.18 10.09
CA LEU A 129 -1.11 -4.22 9.00
C LEU A 129 -1.64 -4.85 7.70
N ILE A 130 -1.23 -6.08 7.37
CA ILE A 130 -1.70 -6.82 6.20
C ILE A 130 -3.20 -7.11 6.27
N LEU A 131 -3.68 -7.60 7.42
CA LEU A 131 -5.10 -7.89 7.61
C LEU A 131 -5.94 -6.62 7.54
N ALA A 132 -5.45 -5.51 8.12
CA ALA A 132 -6.11 -4.21 8.00
C ALA A 132 -6.15 -3.72 6.56
N LEU A 133 -5.07 -3.87 5.78
CA LEU A 133 -5.06 -3.56 4.34
C LEU A 133 -6.07 -4.41 3.57
N GLY A 134 -6.15 -5.71 3.86
CA GLY A 134 -7.12 -6.59 3.20
C GLY A 134 -8.56 -6.45 3.70
N SER A 135 -8.82 -5.73 4.80
CA SER A 135 -10.09 -5.76 5.52
C SER A 135 -11.32 -5.32 4.70
N SER A 136 -11.14 -4.49 3.69
CA SER A 136 -12.22 -4.08 2.77
C SER A 136 -12.64 -5.18 1.79
N HIS A 137 -11.78 -6.17 1.54
CA HIS A 137 -11.98 -7.18 0.50
C HIS A 137 -11.98 -8.64 1.03
N LEU A 138 -11.35 -8.90 2.18
CA LEU A 138 -11.21 -10.24 2.80
C LEU A 138 -12.55 -10.96 3.08
N LEU A 139 -13.64 -10.22 3.27
CA LEU A 139 -14.96 -10.75 3.65
C LEU A 139 -15.94 -10.87 2.48
N THR A 140 -15.55 -10.45 1.28
CA THR A 140 -16.41 -10.51 0.09
C THR A 140 -16.39 -11.91 -0.53
N ASN A 141 -16.95 -12.89 0.20
CA ASN A 141 -16.99 -14.30 -0.20
C ASN A 141 -18.10 -14.64 -1.22
N THR A 142 -18.92 -13.69 -1.66
CA THR A 142 -20.02 -13.95 -2.62
C THR A 142 -19.79 -13.24 -3.97
N PRO A 143 -19.58 -14.00 -5.06
CA PRO A 143 -19.48 -13.46 -6.42
C PRO A 143 -20.77 -12.78 -6.90
N HIS A 144 -21.92 -13.11 -6.31
CA HIS A 144 -23.23 -12.82 -6.88
C HIS A 144 -23.82 -11.44 -6.53
N ASP A 145 -23.21 -10.73 -5.58
CA ASP A 145 -23.69 -9.44 -5.07
C ASP A 145 -22.76 -8.26 -5.45
N ARG A 146 -21.80 -8.50 -6.35
CA ARG A 146 -20.87 -7.46 -6.79
C ARG A 146 -21.42 -6.74 -8.02
N ASP A 147 -21.66 -5.45 -7.88
CA ASP A 147 -21.71 -4.53 -9.01
C ASP A 147 -20.40 -4.70 -9.84
N PRO A 148 -20.47 -4.64 -11.18
CA PRO A 148 -19.37 -4.96 -12.11
C PRO A 148 -18.23 -3.93 -12.14
N SER A 149 -18.06 -3.22 -11.02
CA SER A 149 -17.43 -1.94 -10.76
C SER A 149 -16.32 -1.92 -9.68
N ILE A 150 -15.54 -2.99 -9.45
CA ILE A 150 -14.57 -3.04 -8.31
C ILE A 150 -13.60 -1.84 -8.37
N ILE A 151 -13.28 -1.40 -9.58
CA ILE A 151 -12.35 -0.31 -9.87
C ILE A 151 -13.04 1.07 -9.81
N SER A 152 -14.26 1.23 -10.34
CA SER A 152 -14.95 2.54 -10.40
C SER A 152 -15.45 3.05 -9.06
N GLN A 153 -15.79 2.16 -8.11
CA GLN A 153 -16.21 2.58 -6.77
C GLN A 153 -15.01 3.03 -5.90
N ASN A 154 -13.79 2.58 -6.23
CA ASN A 154 -12.57 2.82 -5.44
C ASN A 154 -11.53 3.74 -6.11
N SER A 155 -11.73 4.18 -7.36
CA SER A 155 -10.78 5.03 -8.12
C SER A 155 -10.49 6.39 -7.44
N LEU A 156 -11.27 6.78 -6.43
CA LEU A 156 -11.09 8.00 -5.64
C LEU A 156 -9.99 7.89 -4.56
N CYS A 157 -9.45 6.71 -4.26
CA CYS A 157 -8.49 6.51 -3.15
C CYS A 157 -7.08 6.14 -3.63
N PHE A 158 -6.40 7.04 -4.36
CA PHE A 158 -4.98 6.84 -4.64
C PHE A 158 -4.10 7.13 -3.41
N PHE A 159 -3.39 6.11 -2.93
CA PHE A 159 -2.54 6.23 -1.74
C PHE A 159 -1.11 6.71 -2.09
N PRO A 160 -0.59 7.76 -1.43
CA PRO A 160 0.77 8.26 -1.67
C PRO A 160 1.87 7.21 -1.58
N TRP A 161 1.74 6.22 -0.68
CA TRP A 161 2.71 5.14 -0.55
C TRP A 161 2.79 4.24 -1.80
N LEU A 162 1.68 4.04 -2.53
CA LEU A 162 1.68 3.31 -3.81
C LEU A 162 2.45 4.08 -4.87
N LYS A 163 2.37 5.41 -4.88
CA LYS A 163 3.19 6.26 -5.76
C LYS A 163 4.68 6.04 -5.53
N VAL A 164 5.08 5.96 -4.26
CA VAL A 164 6.47 5.70 -3.87
C VAL A 164 6.88 4.29 -4.32
N LEU A 165 6.03 3.30 -4.14
CA LEU A 165 6.29 1.93 -4.61
C LEU A 165 6.46 1.88 -6.13
N GLY A 166 5.49 2.37 -6.90
CA GLY A 166 5.57 2.38 -8.36
C GLY A 166 6.82 3.11 -8.86
N LYS A 167 7.19 4.22 -8.21
CA LYS A 167 8.43 4.93 -8.53
C LYS A 167 9.69 4.10 -8.24
N LEU A 168 9.75 3.44 -7.08
CA LEU A 168 10.90 2.62 -6.72
C LEU A 168 11.08 1.48 -7.71
N GLU A 169 9.99 0.81 -8.07
CA GLU A 169 9.99 -0.31 -9.00
C GLU A 169 10.36 0.11 -10.41
N PHE A 170 9.81 1.24 -10.88
CA PHE A 170 10.20 1.81 -12.17
C PHE A 170 11.68 2.18 -12.24
N LEU A 171 12.24 2.73 -11.16
CA LEU A 171 13.66 3.05 -11.08
C LEU A 171 14.53 1.79 -10.99
N ASP A 172 14.12 0.76 -10.25
CA ASP A 172 14.83 -0.52 -10.11
C ASP A 172 14.95 -1.21 -11.48
N MET A 173 13.90 -1.17 -12.30
CA MET A 173 13.90 -1.68 -13.67
C MET A 173 14.86 -0.92 -14.59
N ASN A 174 14.89 0.41 -14.49
CA ASN A 174 15.69 1.26 -15.36
C ASN A 174 17.17 1.37 -14.92
N ALA A 175 17.48 1.06 -13.66
CA ALA A 175 18.86 1.06 -13.15
C ALA A 175 19.77 0.02 -13.84
N HIS A 176 19.20 -0.91 -14.62
CA HIS A 176 19.94 -1.89 -15.40
C HIS A 176 20.27 -1.42 -16.83
N ASN A 177 19.78 -0.24 -17.25
CA ASN A 177 20.00 0.34 -18.57
C ASN A 177 20.75 1.70 -18.45
N GLU A 178 22.09 1.64 -18.46
CA GLU A 178 23.11 2.71 -18.72
C GLU A 178 23.33 3.90 -17.74
N ASP A 179 24.63 4.13 -17.44
CA ASP A 179 25.44 5.35 -17.17
C ASP A 179 24.94 6.56 -16.33
N GLU A 180 23.71 6.59 -15.82
CA GLU A 180 23.22 7.60 -14.85
C GLU A 180 23.17 7.06 -13.40
N GLU A 181 24.14 6.24 -13.03
CA GLU A 181 24.17 5.52 -11.74
C GLU A 181 24.07 6.44 -10.51
N ALA A 182 24.74 7.60 -10.48
CA ALA A 182 24.80 8.40 -9.24
C ALA A 182 23.46 9.06 -8.85
N SER A 183 22.66 9.49 -9.83
CA SER A 183 21.38 10.18 -9.61
C SER A 183 20.26 9.20 -9.27
N SER A 184 20.16 8.12 -10.05
CA SER A 184 19.17 7.05 -9.92
C SER A 184 19.37 6.25 -8.63
N ILE A 185 20.61 5.87 -8.29
CA ILE A 185 20.94 5.18 -7.04
C ILE A 185 20.59 6.04 -5.81
N SER A 186 20.75 7.36 -5.88
CA SER A 186 20.36 8.26 -4.78
C SER A 186 18.83 8.27 -4.55
N ALA A 187 18.04 8.14 -5.62
CA ALA A 187 16.58 8.12 -5.55
C ALA A 187 16.03 6.76 -5.09
N VAL A 188 16.65 5.66 -5.51
CA VAL A 188 16.31 4.28 -5.04
C VAL A 188 16.70 4.11 -3.57
N ASN A 189 17.88 4.58 -3.17
CA ASN A 189 18.32 4.52 -1.78
C ASN A 189 17.53 5.42 -0.84
N LYS A 190 16.78 6.40 -1.39
CA LYS A 190 15.98 7.34 -0.58
C LYS A 190 14.88 6.65 0.22
N PHE A 191 14.39 5.49 -0.21
CA PHE A 191 13.28 4.78 0.43
C PHE A 191 13.60 3.33 0.83
N SER A 192 14.85 3.06 1.24
CA SER A 192 15.29 1.72 1.64
C SER A 192 14.48 1.11 2.79
N VAL A 193 14.03 1.90 3.77
CA VAL A 193 13.23 1.39 4.91
C VAL A 193 11.84 0.98 4.45
N PHE A 194 11.19 1.80 3.62
CA PHE A 194 9.92 1.45 3.01
C PHE A 194 10.05 0.19 2.14
N LYS A 195 11.13 0.06 1.34
CA LYS A 195 11.43 -1.16 0.58
C LYS A 195 11.53 -2.39 1.49
N ASP A 196 12.30 -2.32 2.57
CA ASP A 196 12.43 -3.41 3.55
C ASP A 196 11.05 -3.84 4.12
N ILE A 197 10.16 -2.87 4.38
CA ILE A 197 8.81 -3.15 4.92
C ILE A 197 7.92 -3.82 3.87
N ILE A 198 7.94 -3.34 2.63
CA ILE A 198 7.18 -3.97 1.55
C ILE A 198 7.70 -5.39 1.28
N GLU A 199 9.00 -5.63 1.36
CA GLU A 199 9.58 -6.98 1.26
C GLU A 199 9.07 -7.90 2.39
N MET A 200 8.99 -7.42 3.63
CA MET A 200 8.36 -8.17 4.73
C MET A 200 6.90 -8.50 4.42
N VAL A 201 6.14 -7.55 3.88
CA VAL A 201 4.74 -7.73 3.50
C VAL A 201 4.61 -8.79 2.41
N VAL A 202 5.41 -8.69 1.34
CA VAL A 202 5.43 -9.65 0.22
C VAL A 202 5.75 -11.06 0.72
N VAL A 203 6.76 -11.22 1.57
CA VAL A 203 7.10 -12.53 2.15
C VAL A 203 5.90 -13.14 2.87
N VAL A 204 5.17 -12.37 3.67
CA VAL A 204 4.01 -12.86 4.41
C VAL A 204 2.84 -13.19 3.46
N LEU A 205 2.51 -12.29 2.53
CA LEU A 205 1.37 -12.46 1.62
C LEU A 205 1.47 -13.74 0.79
N ARG A 206 2.67 -14.08 0.30
CA ARG A 206 2.89 -15.29 -0.52
C ARG A 206 2.56 -16.61 0.20
N HIS A 207 2.52 -16.62 1.53
CA HIS A 207 2.16 -17.84 2.28
C HIS A 207 0.65 -18.04 2.42
N ASN A 208 -0.18 -17.10 1.95
CA ASN A 208 -1.63 -17.19 2.04
C ASN A 208 -2.30 -16.54 0.82
N SER A 209 -2.67 -17.36 -0.17
CA SER A 209 -3.28 -16.91 -1.43
C SER A 209 -4.56 -16.11 -1.23
N LYS A 210 -5.40 -16.43 -0.24
CA LYS A 210 -6.64 -15.68 0.06
C LYS A 210 -6.34 -14.25 0.53
N VAL A 211 -5.36 -14.09 1.42
CA VAL A 211 -4.95 -12.77 1.91
C VAL A 211 -4.21 -12.01 0.82
N LEU A 212 -3.36 -12.69 0.05
CA LEU A 212 -2.71 -12.13 -1.14
C LEU A 212 -3.71 -11.59 -2.14
N ASP A 213 -4.73 -12.36 -2.50
CA ASP A 213 -5.77 -11.97 -3.45
C ASP A 213 -6.50 -10.70 -2.98
N SER A 214 -6.86 -10.66 -1.69
CA SER A 214 -7.57 -9.52 -1.09
C SER A 214 -6.73 -8.25 -1.01
N VAL A 215 -5.44 -8.37 -0.63
CA VAL A 215 -4.52 -7.23 -0.53
C VAL A 215 -4.01 -6.81 -1.91
N GLY A 216 -3.88 -7.76 -2.84
CA GLY A 216 -3.39 -7.58 -4.19
C GLY A 216 -4.23 -6.59 -5.00
N ILE A 217 -5.55 -6.61 -4.80
CA ILE A 217 -6.50 -5.66 -5.41
C ILE A 217 -6.11 -4.22 -5.12
N ILE A 218 -5.53 -3.90 -3.96
CA ILE A 218 -5.15 -2.52 -3.60
C ILE A 218 -4.11 -1.97 -4.60
N PHE A 219 -3.17 -2.81 -5.04
CA PHE A 219 -2.20 -2.43 -6.06
C PHE A 219 -2.87 -2.24 -7.43
N LEU A 220 -3.86 -3.07 -7.77
CA LEU A 220 -4.61 -2.99 -9.02
C LEU A 220 -5.56 -1.78 -9.08
N ILE A 221 -6.19 -1.41 -7.96
CA ILE A 221 -6.91 -0.13 -7.81
C ILE A 221 -5.93 1.02 -8.00
N GLY A 222 -4.75 0.96 -7.39
CA GLY A 222 -3.69 1.94 -7.58
C GLY A 222 -3.26 2.07 -9.05
N LEU A 223 -3.14 0.94 -9.75
CA LEU A 223 -2.83 0.89 -11.18
C LEU A 223 -3.91 1.59 -12.01
N ALA A 224 -5.20 1.28 -11.77
CA ALA A 224 -6.31 1.96 -12.45
C ALA A 224 -6.20 3.49 -12.33
N THR A 225 -6.00 3.98 -11.10
CA THR A 225 -5.90 5.43 -10.86
C THR A 225 -4.66 6.05 -11.49
N LEU A 226 -3.55 5.31 -11.63
CA LEU A 226 -2.36 5.79 -12.33
C LEU A 226 -2.57 5.87 -13.85
N LEU A 227 -3.31 4.91 -14.43
CA LEU A 227 -3.69 4.94 -15.85
C LEU A 227 -4.61 6.12 -16.15
N GLU A 228 -5.63 6.36 -15.30
CA GLU A 228 -6.53 7.52 -15.43
C GLU A 228 -5.80 8.88 -15.36
N ARG A 229 -4.67 8.92 -14.64
CA ARG A 229 -3.85 10.14 -14.47
C ARG A 229 -2.72 10.24 -15.49
N GLU A 230 -2.64 9.31 -16.44
CA GLU A 230 -1.58 9.21 -17.44
C GLU A 230 -0.16 9.12 -16.81
N GLU A 231 -0.05 8.63 -15.58
CA GLU A 231 1.22 8.43 -14.87
C GLU A 231 1.87 7.09 -15.27
N TYR A 232 2.07 6.88 -16.57
CA TYR A 232 2.40 5.57 -17.17
C TYR A 232 3.66 4.90 -16.62
N GLY A 233 4.72 5.67 -16.30
CA GLY A 233 5.93 5.11 -15.69
C GLY A 233 5.67 4.51 -14.31
N LEU A 234 4.81 5.14 -13.51
CA LEU A 234 4.42 4.63 -12.21
C LEU A 234 3.48 3.42 -12.35
N ALA A 235 2.57 3.46 -13.33
CA ALA A 235 1.70 2.35 -13.68
C ALA A 235 2.53 1.10 -14.03
N LEU A 236 3.55 1.25 -14.90
CA LEU A 236 4.49 0.17 -15.23
C LEU A 236 5.21 -0.36 -13.99
N GLY A 237 5.67 0.53 -13.09
CA GLY A 237 6.26 0.12 -11.82
C GLY A 237 5.34 -0.73 -10.95
N ILE A 238 4.04 -0.40 -10.89
CA ILE A 238 3.05 -1.21 -10.16
C ILE A 238 2.78 -2.54 -10.86
N VAL A 239 2.67 -2.56 -12.19
CA VAL A 239 2.52 -3.81 -12.97
C VAL A 239 3.70 -4.74 -12.72
N HIS A 240 4.92 -4.23 -12.82
CA HIS A 240 6.13 -4.99 -12.53
C HIS A 240 6.11 -5.53 -11.09
N PHE A 241 5.79 -4.69 -10.12
CA PHE A 241 5.69 -5.12 -8.73
C PHE A 241 4.70 -6.29 -8.57
N VAL A 242 3.49 -6.16 -9.11
CA VAL A 242 2.45 -7.18 -8.96
C VAL A 242 2.86 -8.49 -9.65
N CYS A 243 3.27 -8.43 -10.91
CA CYS A 243 3.57 -9.62 -11.71
C CYS A 243 4.88 -10.31 -11.31
N VAL A 244 5.94 -9.55 -11.02
CA VAL A 244 7.28 -10.09 -10.81
C VAL A 244 7.57 -10.28 -9.32
N LYS A 245 7.27 -9.26 -8.50
CA LYS A 245 7.63 -9.28 -7.07
C LYS A 245 6.53 -9.80 -6.17
N LEU A 246 5.25 -9.50 -6.39
CA LEU A 246 4.20 -9.92 -5.47
C LEU A 246 3.80 -11.37 -5.75
N VAL A 247 3.27 -11.64 -6.95
CA VAL A 247 2.70 -12.95 -7.33
C VAL A 247 3.74 -13.88 -7.96
N ARG A 248 4.83 -13.36 -8.55
CA ARG A 248 5.85 -14.16 -9.25
C ARG A 248 5.23 -15.02 -10.37
N HIS A 249 4.70 -14.36 -11.39
CA HIS A 249 4.04 -15.00 -12.54
C HIS A 249 4.83 -16.19 -13.13
N GLU A 250 6.17 -16.15 -13.12
CA GLU A 250 7.06 -17.24 -13.56
C GLU A 250 6.84 -18.58 -12.83
N HIS A 251 6.20 -18.56 -11.66
CA HIS A 251 5.95 -19.74 -10.81
C HIS A 251 4.49 -20.21 -10.86
N GLY A 252 3.62 -19.59 -11.67
CA GLY A 252 2.23 -20.02 -11.87
C GLY A 252 1.28 -19.74 -10.70
N GLU A 253 1.59 -18.80 -9.81
CA GLU A 253 0.85 -18.58 -8.55
C GLU A 253 -0.47 -17.76 -8.69
N TRP A 254 -1.09 -17.74 -9.88
CA TRP A 254 -2.28 -16.90 -10.16
C TRP A 254 -3.63 -17.64 -10.01
N GLU A 255 -3.64 -18.98 -10.04
CA GLU A 255 -4.87 -19.79 -10.13
C GLU A 255 -5.89 -19.48 -9.02
N ASP A 256 -5.42 -19.24 -7.80
CA ASP A 256 -6.28 -18.96 -6.63
C ASP A 256 -6.62 -17.47 -6.44
N LEU A 257 -6.09 -16.56 -7.28
CA LEU A 257 -6.19 -15.11 -7.10
C LEU A 257 -7.39 -14.52 -7.85
N ARG A 258 -8.59 -14.98 -7.48
CA ARG A 258 -9.85 -14.69 -8.19
C ARG A 258 -10.16 -13.20 -8.28
N LEU A 259 -9.96 -12.45 -7.20
CA LEU A 259 -10.29 -11.02 -7.16
C LEU A 259 -9.29 -10.19 -7.97
N MET A 260 -8.01 -10.55 -7.91
CA MET A 260 -6.99 -9.92 -8.74
C MET A 260 -7.21 -10.22 -10.21
N LEU A 261 -7.53 -11.47 -10.58
CA LEU A 261 -7.84 -11.86 -11.96
C LEU A 261 -9.07 -11.11 -12.49
N ALA A 262 -10.14 -10.98 -11.69
CA ALA A 262 -11.31 -10.18 -12.07
C ALA A 262 -10.96 -8.69 -12.26
N SER A 263 -10.06 -8.14 -11.44
CA SER A 263 -9.60 -6.75 -11.62
C SER A 263 -8.74 -6.60 -12.88
N LEU A 264 -7.94 -7.62 -13.23
CA LEU A 264 -7.15 -7.64 -14.47
C LEU A 264 -8.03 -7.72 -15.72
N GLN A 265 -9.19 -8.40 -15.66
CA GLN A 265 -10.21 -8.41 -16.71
C GLN A 265 -10.64 -7.01 -17.14
N GLU A 266 -10.76 -6.08 -16.19
CA GLU A 266 -11.10 -4.68 -16.44
C GLU A 266 -9.88 -3.84 -16.87
N LEU A 267 -8.73 -4.04 -16.24
CA LEU A 267 -7.53 -3.22 -16.42
C LEU A 267 -6.80 -3.46 -17.75
N PHE A 268 -6.75 -4.70 -18.21
CA PHE A 268 -5.98 -5.03 -19.40
C PHE A 268 -6.56 -4.40 -20.68
N PRO A 269 -7.89 -4.42 -20.92
CA PRO A 269 -8.50 -3.60 -21.97
C PRO A 269 -8.24 -2.10 -21.80
N GLN A 270 -8.23 -1.58 -20.56
CA GLN A 270 -7.92 -0.18 -20.29
C GLN A 270 -6.50 0.17 -20.77
N ILE A 271 -5.51 -0.66 -20.47
CA ILE A 271 -4.13 -0.49 -20.95
C ILE A 271 -4.08 -0.52 -22.49
N LYS A 272 -4.75 -1.49 -23.12
CA LYS A 272 -4.81 -1.60 -24.59
C LYS A 272 -5.44 -0.35 -25.24
N ASN A 273 -6.46 0.22 -24.61
CA ASN A 273 -7.07 1.46 -25.08
C ASN A 273 -6.13 2.66 -24.87
N SER A 274 -5.49 2.77 -23.70
CA SER A 274 -4.49 3.81 -23.43
C SER A 274 -3.29 3.77 -24.39
N ILE A 275 -2.87 2.59 -24.86
CA ILE A 275 -1.83 2.46 -25.90
C ILE A 275 -2.27 3.09 -27.22
N LYS A 276 -3.52 2.82 -27.65
CA LYS A 276 -4.09 3.36 -28.89
C LYS A 276 -4.31 4.87 -28.82
N ASP A 277 -4.75 5.34 -27.66
CA ASP A 277 -5.12 6.75 -27.43
C ASP A 277 -3.90 7.63 -27.06
N SER A 278 -2.77 7.02 -26.68
CA SER A 278 -1.56 7.75 -26.29
C SER A 278 -0.99 8.57 -27.45
N THR A 279 -0.87 9.88 -27.23
CA THR A 279 -0.22 10.81 -28.15
C THR A 279 1.30 10.85 -27.98
N SER A 280 1.81 10.33 -26.86
CA SER A 280 3.24 10.28 -26.53
C SER A 280 3.83 8.94 -26.95
N GLU A 281 4.84 8.98 -27.82
CA GLU A 281 5.59 7.78 -28.22
C GLU A 281 6.26 7.10 -27.01
N GLU A 282 6.83 7.90 -26.10
CA GLU A 282 7.45 7.38 -24.88
C GLU A 282 6.40 6.77 -23.94
N GLY A 283 5.26 7.43 -23.77
CA GLY A 283 4.14 6.90 -22.99
C GLY A 283 3.61 5.59 -23.58
N ARG A 284 3.53 5.50 -24.91
CA ARG A 284 3.11 4.29 -25.61
C ARG A 284 4.07 3.13 -25.35
N LYS A 285 5.39 3.34 -25.48
CA LYS A 285 6.40 2.30 -25.20
C LYS A 285 6.36 1.80 -23.76
N VAL A 286 6.13 2.70 -22.80
CA VAL A 286 5.97 2.33 -21.39
C VAL A 286 4.73 1.48 -21.17
N LEU A 287 3.61 1.80 -21.83
CA LEU A 287 2.38 1.02 -21.76
C LEU A 287 2.50 -0.33 -22.47
N GLU A 288 3.15 -0.39 -23.63
CA GLU A 288 3.47 -1.65 -24.34
C GLU A 288 4.33 -2.57 -23.45
N SER A 289 5.27 -2.00 -22.68
CA SER A 289 6.03 -2.77 -21.69
C SER A 289 5.15 -3.29 -20.56
N ALA A 290 4.17 -2.51 -20.09
CA ALA A 290 3.23 -2.94 -19.05
C ALA A 290 2.30 -4.04 -19.57
N GLU A 291 1.82 -3.92 -20.80
CA GLU A 291 1.06 -4.96 -21.51
C GLU A 291 1.86 -6.27 -21.59
N ALA A 292 3.14 -6.21 -21.97
CA ALA A 292 4.00 -7.39 -22.06
C ALA A 292 4.15 -8.16 -20.74
N PHE A 293 4.13 -7.47 -19.59
CA PHE A 293 4.13 -8.13 -18.27
C PHE A 293 2.80 -8.80 -17.92
N LEU A 294 1.68 -8.30 -18.47
CA LEU A 294 0.34 -8.80 -18.18
C LEU A 294 -0.12 -9.87 -19.18
N GLU A 295 0.36 -9.84 -20.42
CA GLU A 295 -0.03 -10.76 -21.49
C GLU A 295 0.06 -12.25 -21.09
N PRO A 296 1.12 -12.73 -20.39
CA PRO A 296 1.19 -14.13 -19.97
C PRO A 296 0.10 -14.50 -18.97
N VAL A 297 -0.21 -13.59 -18.04
CA VAL A 297 -1.27 -13.80 -17.04
C VAL A 297 -2.64 -13.77 -17.71
N TRP A 298 -2.85 -12.82 -18.62
CA TRP A 298 -4.08 -12.69 -19.40
C TRP A 298 -4.37 -13.96 -20.20
N THR A 299 -3.38 -14.44 -20.95
CA THR A 299 -3.53 -15.59 -21.86
C THR A 299 -3.76 -16.89 -21.09
N ALA A 300 -3.08 -17.07 -19.95
CA ALA A 300 -3.14 -18.32 -19.19
C ALA A 300 -4.35 -18.42 -18.24
N TYR A 301 -4.83 -17.30 -17.68
CA TYR A 301 -5.81 -17.34 -16.58
C TYR A 301 -7.08 -16.55 -16.86
N VAL A 302 -7.07 -15.63 -17.83
CA VAL A 302 -8.19 -14.72 -18.07
C VAL A 302 -8.94 -15.03 -19.36
N SER A 303 -8.25 -15.31 -20.47
CA SER A 303 -8.90 -15.62 -21.76
C SER A 303 -9.62 -16.96 -21.77
N GLU A 304 -9.19 -17.94 -20.97
CA GLU A 304 -9.91 -19.22 -20.83
C GLU A 304 -11.25 -19.04 -20.09
N TYR A 305 -11.33 -18.11 -19.14
CA TYR A 305 -12.55 -17.79 -18.39
C TYR A 305 -13.61 -17.04 -19.21
N ALA A 306 -13.22 -16.37 -20.30
CA ALA A 306 -14.14 -15.66 -21.19
C ALA A 306 -14.81 -16.58 -22.24
N GLY A 307 -14.37 -17.84 -22.35
CA GLY A 307 -14.91 -18.82 -23.30
C GLY A 307 -16.11 -19.64 -22.79
N ASP A 308 -16.40 -19.59 -21.48
CA ASP A 308 -17.43 -20.38 -20.81
C ASP A 308 -18.63 -19.53 -20.30
N GLN A 309 -18.90 -18.37 -20.91
CA GLN A 309 -20.15 -17.61 -20.72
C GLN A 309 -21.07 -17.70 -21.93
#